data_AF-A0A7S1T7P7-F1
#
_entry.id   AF-A0A7S1T7P7-F1
#
_cell.length_a   1.000
_cell.length_b   1.000
_cell.length_c   1.000
_cell.angle_alpha   90.00
_cell.angle_beta   90.00
_cell.angle_gamma   90.00
#
_symmetry.space_group_name_H-M   'P 1'
#
loop_
_entity.id
_entity.type
_entity.pdbx_description
1 polymer ?
#
loop_
_entity_poly.entity_id
_entity_poly.type
_entity_poly.pdbx_seq_one_letter_code
_entity_poly.pdbx_strand_id
1 'polypeptide(L)'
;IRKGEGIPCLWLGLSDPSVHVQVGQDCAVTKPDSQTSGSGGPGRPVWNEAFDLRSMDPARDLLEIAIHDRFQWPWARREMARATIPLESLNRKPIQKLKVPLLPRGYLYL
;
A
#
# COMPACT_ATOMS: atom_id res chain seq x y z
N ILE A 1 -2.76 -4.39 5.89
CA ILE A 1 -1.59 -3.58 5.46
C ILE A 1 -0.74 -3.25 6.67
N ARG A 2 0.44 -3.86 6.78
CA ARG A 2 1.28 -3.75 7.98
C ARG A 2 2.35 -2.66 7.83
N LYS A 3 3.25 -2.83 6.87
CA LYS A 3 4.41 -1.94 6.69
C LYS A 3 4.94 -1.98 5.25
N GLY A 4 5.73 -0.97 4.91
CA GLY A 4 6.50 -0.90 3.67
C GLY A 4 8.00 -0.93 3.92
N GLU A 5 8.79 -1.38 2.94
CA GLU A 5 10.25 -1.38 2.99
C GLU A 5 10.86 -1.01 1.63
N GLY A 6 11.79 -0.05 1.62
CA GLY A 6 12.51 0.33 0.40
C GLY A 6 11.63 1.05 -0.63
N ILE A 7 10.50 1.60 -0.20
CA ILE A 7 9.58 2.36 -1.06
C ILE A 7 10.26 3.68 -1.47
N PRO A 8 10.14 4.13 -2.73
CA PRO A 8 10.52 5.49 -3.09
C PRO A 8 9.87 6.49 -2.15
N CYS A 9 10.69 7.33 -1.52
CA CYS A 9 10.23 8.42 -0.67
C CYS A 9 10.87 9.71 -1.15
N LEU A 10 10.19 10.82 -0.92
CA LEU A 10 10.76 12.14 -1.19
C LEU A 10 11.93 12.39 -0.23
N TRP A 11 13.03 12.91 -0.77
CA TRP A 11 14.16 13.37 0.03
C TRP A 11 13.70 14.57 0.88
N LEU A 12 14.14 14.62 2.15
CA LEU A 12 13.87 15.64 3.19
C LEU A 12 12.80 15.31 4.27
N GLY A 13 12.41 14.05 4.47
CA GLY A 13 11.58 13.67 5.63
C GLY A 13 10.14 14.21 5.61
N LEU A 14 9.72 14.78 4.48
CA LEU A 14 8.37 15.29 4.23
C LEU A 14 7.43 14.23 3.62
N SER A 15 7.81 12.96 3.70
CA SER A 15 7.04 11.86 3.13
C SER A 15 5.98 11.42 4.15
N ASP A 16 4.73 11.44 3.74
CA ASP A 16 3.55 11.00 4.50
C ASP A 16 2.74 10.03 3.62
N PRO A 17 3.26 8.80 3.42
CA PRO A 17 2.69 7.87 2.46
C PRO A 17 1.40 7.24 2.98
N SER A 18 0.43 7.08 2.08
CA SER A 18 -0.81 6.33 2.27
C SER A 18 -0.92 5.22 1.24
N VAL A 19 -1.46 4.07 1.62
CA VAL A 19 -1.72 2.96 0.69
C VAL A 19 -3.18 2.99 0.28
N HIS A 20 -3.41 3.10 -1.02
CA HIS A 20 -4.68 2.87 -1.67
C HIS A 20 -4.76 1.41 -2.10
N VAL A 21 -5.84 0.73 -1.74
CA VAL A 21 -6.15 -0.63 -2.17
C VAL A 21 -7.49 -0.65 -2.87
N GLN A 22 -7.58 -1.40 -3.96
CA GLN A 22 -8.78 -1.50 -4.76
C GLN A 22 -8.98 -2.95 -5.24
N VAL A 23 -10.24 -3.39 -5.22
CA VAL A 23 -10.71 -4.65 -5.80
C VAL A 23 -12.00 -4.35 -6.55
N GLY A 24 -11.95 -4.42 -7.89
CA GLY A 24 -13.10 -4.05 -8.72
C GLY A 24 -13.57 -2.62 -8.44
N GLN A 25 -14.78 -2.48 -7.89
CA GLN A 25 -15.36 -1.18 -7.51
C GLN A 25 -15.16 -0.82 -6.04
N ASP A 26 -14.68 -1.74 -5.21
CA ASP A 26 -14.46 -1.50 -3.79
C ASP A 26 -13.05 -0.97 -3.56
N CYS A 27 -12.92 0.05 -2.71
CA CYS A 27 -11.63 0.70 -2.45
C CYS A 27 -11.51 1.14 -1.00
N ALA A 28 -10.29 1.05 -0.48
CA ALA A 28 -9.94 1.56 0.84
C ALA A 28 -8.59 2.28 0.79
N VAL A 29 -8.39 3.19 1.73
CA VAL A 29 -7.16 3.98 1.82
C VAL A 29 -6.72 3.98 3.27
N THR A 30 -5.44 3.69 3.53
CA THR A 30 -4.88 3.84 4.88
C THR A 30 -4.93 5.28 5.31
N LYS A 31 -4.90 5.49 6.63
CA LYS A 31 -4.45 6.78 7.10
C LYS A 31 -3.05 7.03 6.54
N PRO A 32 -2.75 8.28 6.19
CA PRO A 32 -1.38 8.72 5.97
C PRO A 32 -0.54 8.31 7.19
N ASP A 33 0.72 7.94 6.99
CA ASP A 33 1.62 7.55 8.08
C ASP A 33 1.82 8.74 9.03
N SER A 34 0.86 8.92 9.94
CA SER A 34 0.97 9.82 11.07
C SER A 34 2.01 9.18 11.97
N GLN A 35 3.27 9.60 11.81
CA GLN A 35 4.45 9.19 12.55
C GLN A 35 4.19 8.98 14.07
N THR A 36 3.53 7.88 14.44
CA THR A 36 3.22 7.52 15.82
C THR A 36 4.06 6.31 16.19
N SER A 37 5.35 6.38 15.85
CA SER A 37 6.49 5.82 16.60
C SER A 37 7.73 5.94 15.73
N GLY A 38 8.70 6.75 16.16
CA GLY A 38 9.94 7.07 15.44
C GLY A 38 10.89 5.88 15.22
N SER A 39 10.46 4.90 14.42
CA SER A 39 11.18 3.65 14.16
C SER A 39 11.31 3.31 12.66
N GLY A 40 10.52 3.94 11.79
CA GLY A 40 10.63 3.80 10.33
C GLY A 40 11.50 4.89 9.73
N GLY A 41 12.74 4.57 9.32
CA GLY A 41 13.54 5.48 8.50
C GLY A 41 12.88 5.76 7.13
N PRO A 42 13.41 6.71 6.33
CA PRO A 42 12.86 7.03 5.01
C PRO A 42 12.59 5.79 4.15
N GLY A 43 11.39 5.72 3.57
CA GLY A 43 10.96 4.58 2.74
C GLY A 43 10.59 3.31 3.54
N ARG A 44 10.38 3.41 4.86
CA ARG A 44 9.96 2.30 5.74
C ARG A 44 8.71 2.62 6.59
N PRO A 45 7.59 3.02 5.97
CA PRO A 45 6.36 3.38 6.69
C PRO A 45 5.70 2.18 7.37
N VAL A 46 4.94 2.44 8.45
CA VAL A 46 4.20 1.42 9.21
C VAL A 46 2.75 1.88 9.41
N TRP A 47 1.79 1.15 8.85
CA TRP A 47 0.36 1.49 8.92
C TRP A 47 -0.39 0.63 9.94
N ASN A 48 -0.16 -0.68 9.96
CA ASN A 48 -0.90 -1.65 10.78
C ASN A 48 -2.44 -1.52 10.69
N GLU A 49 -2.95 -1.26 9.49
CA GLU A 49 -4.38 -1.13 9.23
C GLU A 49 -4.93 -2.37 8.50
N ALA A 50 -6.18 -2.73 8.80
CA ALA A 50 -6.90 -3.82 8.16
C ALA A 50 -8.12 -3.26 7.41
N PHE A 51 -8.44 -3.89 6.28
CA PHE A 51 -9.57 -3.53 5.43
C PHE A 51 -10.28 -4.79 4.98
N ASP A 52 -11.60 -4.70 4.91
CA ASP A 52 -12.43 -5.69 4.26
C ASP A 52 -12.84 -5.13 2.89
N LEU A 53 -12.50 -5.86 1.82
CA LEU A 53 -12.84 -5.50 0.44
C LEU A 53 -13.71 -6.59 -0.17
N ARG A 54 -14.71 -6.19 -0.94
CA ARG A 54 -15.62 -7.10 -1.63
C ARG A 54 -15.18 -7.31 -3.08
N SER A 55 -15.06 -8.57 -3.46
CA SER A 55 -14.85 -9.01 -4.84
C SER A 55 -16.15 -9.57 -5.40
N MET A 56 -16.44 -9.27 -6.66
CA MET A 56 -17.61 -9.79 -7.37
C MET A 56 -17.27 -11.11 -8.08
N ASP A 57 -16.04 -11.21 -8.61
CA ASP A 57 -15.52 -12.42 -9.23
C ASP A 57 -14.03 -12.60 -8.88
N PRO A 58 -13.71 -13.34 -7.81
CA PRO A 58 -12.32 -13.54 -7.37
C PRO A 58 -11.42 -14.23 -8.39
N ALA A 59 -11.99 -14.89 -9.41
CA ALA A 59 -11.22 -15.53 -10.48
C ALA A 59 -10.74 -14.52 -11.54
N ARG A 60 -11.36 -13.34 -11.60
CA ARG A 60 -11.05 -12.28 -12.57
C ARG A 60 -10.54 -11.00 -11.93
N ASP A 61 -10.98 -10.74 -10.71
CA ASP A 61 -10.66 -9.52 -9.99
C ASP A 61 -9.17 -9.46 -9.59
N LEU A 62 -8.64 -8.25 -9.60
CA LEU A 62 -7.28 -7.93 -9.19
C LEU A 62 -7.34 -7.10 -7.91
N LEU A 63 -6.43 -7.39 -6.98
CA LEU A 63 -6.08 -6.48 -5.91
C LEU A 63 -5.04 -5.49 -6.45
N GLU A 64 -5.48 -4.27 -6.69
CA GLU A 64 -4.64 -3.16 -7.08
C GLU A 64 -4.18 -2.41 -5.82
N ILE A 65 -2.89 -2.11 -5.76
CA ILE A 65 -2.27 -1.45 -4.63
C ILE A 65 -1.45 -0.29 -5.17
N ALA A 66 -1.72 0.91 -4.69
CA ALA A 66 -0.95 2.11 -5.02
C ALA A 66 -0.54 2.82 -3.74
N ILE A 67 0.73 3.22 -3.65
CA ILE A 67 1.28 3.99 -2.55
C ILE A 67 1.43 5.42 -3.01
N HIS A 68 0.69 6.31 -2.38
CA HIS A 68 0.69 7.73 -2.67
C HIS A 68 1.38 8.48 -1.56
N ASP A 69 2.16 9.50 -1.91
CA ASP A 69 2.70 10.44 -0.95
C ASP A 69 1.95 11.78 -1.06
N ARG A 70 1.68 12.41 0.09
CA ARG A 70 1.07 13.73 0.15
C ARG A 70 2.15 14.79 0.14
N PHE A 71 2.31 15.46 -0.99
CA PHE A 71 3.15 16.64 -1.06
C PHE A 71 2.38 17.85 -0.50
N GLN A 72 2.94 18.51 0.51
CA GLN A 72 2.31 19.69 1.13
C GLN A 72 2.23 20.89 0.16
N TRP A 73 3.00 20.91 -0.95
CA TRP A 73 2.92 21.99 -1.95
C TRP A 73 3.57 21.63 -3.30
N PRO A 74 2.86 21.50 -4.45
CA PRO A 74 1.49 21.90 -4.68
C PRO A 74 0.59 20.66 -4.73
N TRP A 75 -0.01 20.28 -3.59
CA TRP A 75 -1.24 19.46 -3.41
C TRP A 75 -1.41 18.14 -4.19
N ALA A 76 -0.47 17.74 -5.03
CA ALA A 76 -0.59 16.60 -5.91
C ALA A 76 -0.21 15.35 -5.11
N ARG A 77 -1.17 14.44 -4.94
CA ARG A 77 -0.85 13.06 -4.56
C ARG A 77 0.00 12.48 -5.67
N ARG A 78 1.22 12.07 -5.33
CA ARG A 78 2.12 11.42 -6.27
C ARG A 78 2.12 9.92 -5.99
N GLU A 79 1.83 9.12 -7.01
CA GLU A 79 2.10 7.68 -6.95
C GLU A 79 3.61 7.45 -6.84
N MET A 80 4.01 6.83 -5.75
CA MET A 80 5.40 6.49 -5.45
C MET A 80 5.72 5.06 -5.85
N ALA A 81 4.75 4.16 -5.67
CA ALA A 81 4.91 2.76 -5.98
C ALA A 81 3.55 2.08 -6.18
N ARG A 82 3.53 0.96 -6.88
CA ARG A 82 2.33 0.14 -7.07
C ARG A 82 2.61 -1.35 -7.17
N ALA A 83 1.56 -2.15 -6.98
CA ALA A 83 1.52 -3.56 -7.28
C ALA A 83 0.10 -3.99 -7.70
N THR A 84 0.03 -5.10 -8.43
CA THR A 84 -1.22 -5.73 -8.83
C THR A 84 -1.12 -7.21 -8.56
N ILE A 85 -2.13 -7.77 -7.89
CA ILE A 85 -2.15 -9.18 -7.48
C ILE A 85 -3.47 -9.80 -7.95
N PRO A 86 -3.45 -10.86 -8.77
CA PRO A 86 -4.67 -11.61 -9.09
C PRO A 86 -5.27 -12.24 -7.82
N LEU A 87 -6.56 -12.02 -7.55
CA LEU A 87 -7.20 -12.58 -6.34
C LEU A 87 -7.24 -14.11 -6.35
N GLU A 88 -7.30 -14.74 -7.52
CA GLU A 88 -7.18 -16.18 -7.68
C GLU A 88 -5.89 -16.75 -7.05
N SER A 89 -4.79 -15.98 -7.08
CA SER A 89 -3.52 -16.38 -6.48
C SER A 89 -3.58 -16.40 -4.94
N LEU A 90 -4.51 -15.63 -4.36
CA LEU A 90 -4.72 -15.48 -2.93
C LEU A 90 -5.74 -16.49 -2.38
N ASN A 91 -6.54 -17.14 -3.23
CA ASN A 91 -7.61 -18.05 -2.81
C ASN A 91 -7.10 -19.39 -2.22
N ARG A 92 -5.77 -19.60 -2.16
CA ARG A 92 -5.18 -20.88 -1.72
C ARG A 92 -5.17 -21.10 -0.20
N LYS A 93 -5.20 -20.02 0.60
CA LYS A 93 -5.21 -20.10 2.07
C LYS A 93 -6.00 -18.94 2.68
N PRO A 94 -6.81 -19.20 3.73
CA PRO A 94 -7.67 -18.17 4.35
C PRO A 94 -6.91 -17.06 5.06
N ILE A 95 -5.68 -17.32 5.57
CA ILE A 95 -4.83 -16.31 6.20
C ILE A 95 -3.43 -16.42 5.60
N GLN A 96 -2.96 -15.33 5.01
CA GLN A 96 -1.64 -15.25 4.37
C GLN A 96 -0.94 -13.96 4.76
N LYS A 97 0.31 -14.09 5.19
CA LYS A 97 1.24 -12.96 5.31
C LYS A 97 1.94 -12.83 3.97
N LEU A 98 1.68 -11.75 3.24
CA LEU A 98 2.22 -11.57 1.89
C LEU A 98 3.31 -10.52 1.89
N LYS A 99 4.44 -10.85 1.27
CA LYS A 99 5.47 -9.89 0.90
C LYS A 99 5.31 -9.58 -0.58
N VAL A 100 4.72 -8.42 -0.87
CA VAL A 100 4.36 -8.00 -2.23
C VAL A 100 5.47 -7.12 -2.79
N PRO A 101 6.12 -7.48 -3.91
CA PRO A 101 7.06 -6.59 -4.58
C PRO A 101 6.33 -5.41 -5.21
N LEU A 102 6.89 -4.22 -5.06
CA LEU A 102 6.36 -2.98 -5.63
C LEU A 102 7.22 -2.50 -6.80
N LEU A 103 6.57 -1.90 -7.79
CA LEU A 103 7.23 -1.14 -8.87
C LEU A 103 7.21 0.35 -8.50
N PRO A 104 8.30 1.12 -8.75
CA PRO A 104 9.56 0.69 -9.35
C PRO A 104 10.50 -0.05 -8.39
N ARG A 105 10.29 0.05 -7.06
CA ARG A 105 11.06 -0.68 -6.05
C ARG A 105 10.32 -0.76 -4.72
N GLY A 106 10.79 -1.66 -3.87
CA GLY A 106 10.33 -1.81 -2.50
C GLY A 106 9.39 -3.00 -2.33
N TYR A 107 8.93 -3.18 -1.09
CA TYR A 107 8.02 -4.24 -0.71
C TYR A 107 6.92 -3.71 0.19
N LEU A 108 5.72 -4.26 0.03
CA LEU A 108 4.61 -4.08 0.95
C LEU A 108 4.33 -5.38 1.69
N TYR A 109 4.14 -5.29 2.99
CA TYR A 109 3.76 -6.42 3.83
C TYR A 109 2.28 -6.33 4.17
N LEU A 110 1.49 -7.27 3.64
CA LEU A 110 0.07 -7.40 3.91
C LEU A 110 -0.17 -8.33 5.11
#